data_AF-A0A5C6PF59-F1
#
_entry.id   AF-A0A5C6PF59-F1
#
_cell.length_a   1.000
_cell.length_b   1.000
_cell.length_c   1.000
_cell.angle_alpha   90.00
_cell.angle_beta   90.00
_cell.angle_gamma   90.00
#
_symmetry.space_group_name_H-M   'P 1'
#
loop_
_entity.id
_entity.type
_entity.pdbx_description
1 polymer ?
#
loop_
_entity_poly.entity_id
_entity_poly.type
_entity_poly.pdbx_seq_one_letter_code
_entity_poly.pdbx_strand_id
1 'polypeptide(L)'
;MDQYHQPAEEEDELTEMVCQETDLKDGQMKEVMVGEKKVLLVCSQGQYSAIGSQCSHYNAPLVKGTLVGQRVRCPFHGACFNVRTGDIEEYPGLDSLPTYKVKVENGMVYVTVNKHALKLTKRVKEMCSRIADIKHTILLIGGGPAALVCAETLRQTCYEGRIIMVTRDALPPFDKPKLSKALHLDRSSILLRSADFYQQYGIEVWTEKEVISVNTVNKAVKMIDGTWLNYDQLLIATGCRLKLKYHFRKSKKDFI
;
A
#
# COMPACT_ATOMS: atom_id res chain seq x y z
N MET A 1 -15.94 31.52 -37.35
CA MET A 1 -16.92 30.67 -36.65
C MET A 1 -16.19 29.37 -36.38
N ASP A 2 -15.40 29.34 -35.31
CA ASP A 2 -14.69 28.12 -34.91
C ASP A 2 -15.15 27.80 -33.49
N GLN A 3 -16.05 26.82 -33.42
CA GLN A 3 -16.61 26.31 -32.19
C GLN A 3 -15.53 25.46 -31.50
N TYR A 4 -15.03 25.95 -30.38
CA TYR A 4 -14.27 25.16 -29.42
C TYR A 4 -15.14 24.00 -28.93
N HIS A 5 -14.77 22.78 -29.33
CA HIS A 5 -15.31 21.53 -28.82
C HIS A 5 -14.81 21.34 -27.37
N GLN A 6 -15.73 21.24 -26.40
CA GLN A 6 -15.41 20.77 -25.05
C GLN A 6 -15.17 19.24 -25.10
N PRO A 7 -14.24 18.68 -24.31
CA PRO A 7 -13.87 17.27 -24.41
C PRO A 7 -14.90 16.35 -23.74
N ALA A 8 -15.00 15.14 -24.28
CA ALA A 8 -15.94 14.07 -23.94
C ALA A 8 -15.69 13.42 -22.56
N GLU A 9 -15.84 14.18 -21.46
CA GLU A 9 -15.66 13.65 -20.09
C GLU A 9 -16.97 13.19 -19.42
N GLU A 10 -18.15 13.61 -19.90
CA GLU A 10 -19.43 13.32 -19.23
C GLU A 10 -20.02 11.93 -19.54
N GLU A 11 -19.63 11.27 -20.64
CA GLU A 11 -20.23 9.98 -21.04
C GLU A 11 -19.73 8.75 -20.22
N ASP A 12 -18.64 8.90 -19.47
CA ASP A 12 -18.00 7.82 -18.69
C ASP A 12 -18.25 7.87 -17.18
N GLU A 13 -19.08 8.80 -16.71
CA GLU A 13 -19.48 8.90 -15.31
C GLU A 13 -20.93 8.42 -15.10
N LEU A 14 -21.16 7.72 -14.00
CA LEU A 14 -22.50 7.32 -13.55
C LEU A 14 -22.79 8.04 -12.23
N THR A 15 -23.82 8.86 -12.22
CA THR A 15 -24.29 9.58 -11.02
C THR A 15 -25.65 9.06 -10.60
N GLU A 16 -25.78 8.62 -9.36
CA GLU A 16 -27.04 8.15 -8.80
C GLU A 16 -27.33 8.82 -7.45
N MET A 17 -28.62 9.04 -7.16
CA MET A 17 -29.09 9.44 -5.83
C MET A 17 -29.05 8.20 -4.94
N VAL A 18 -28.30 8.27 -3.83
CA VAL A 18 -28.02 7.09 -2.99
C VAL A 18 -28.76 7.11 -1.66
N CYS A 19 -29.12 8.30 -1.15
CA CYS A 19 -29.96 8.48 0.04
C CYS A 19 -30.43 9.93 0.18
N GLN A 20 -31.36 10.17 1.10
CA GLN A 20 -31.63 11.50 1.63
C GLN A 20 -30.57 11.89 2.66
N GLU A 21 -30.34 13.18 2.85
CA GLU A 21 -29.40 13.71 3.85
C GLU A 21 -29.78 13.24 5.27
N THR A 22 -31.08 13.15 5.55
CA THR A 22 -31.63 12.69 6.83
C THR A 22 -31.38 11.20 7.11
N ASP A 23 -31.03 10.40 6.10
CA ASP A 23 -30.83 8.95 6.23
C ASP A 23 -29.47 8.59 6.85
N LEU A 24 -28.50 9.52 6.84
CA LEU A 24 -27.15 9.29 7.34
C LEU A 24 -26.68 10.46 8.19
N LYS A 25 -26.68 10.26 9.51
CA LYS A 25 -26.29 11.28 10.48
C LYS A 25 -24.77 11.41 10.56
N ASP A 26 -24.33 12.51 11.15
CA ASP A 26 -22.91 12.73 11.42
C ASP A 26 -22.29 11.59 12.26
N GLY A 27 -21.08 11.18 11.91
CA GLY A 27 -20.40 10.05 12.52
C GLY A 27 -20.90 8.67 12.08
N GLN A 28 -21.71 8.60 11.02
CA GLN A 28 -22.21 7.34 10.47
C GLN A 28 -21.64 7.02 9.08
N MET A 29 -21.72 5.74 8.73
CA MET A 29 -21.35 5.22 7.43
C MET A 29 -22.42 4.24 6.93
N LYS A 30 -22.62 4.19 5.61
CA LYS A 30 -23.61 3.34 4.94
C LYS A 30 -23.03 2.78 3.66
N GLU A 31 -23.26 1.51 3.40
CA GLU A 31 -22.96 0.92 2.09
C GLU A 31 -24.12 1.24 1.13
N VAL A 32 -23.80 1.80 -0.03
CA VAL A 32 -24.75 2.17 -1.09
C VAL A 32 -24.29 1.57 -2.43
N MET A 33 -25.24 1.44 -3.36
CA MET A 33 -24.96 1.00 -4.73
C MET A 33 -24.95 2.22 -5.65
N VAL A 34 -24.01 2.24 -6.60
CA VAL A 34 -24.03 3.12 -7.77
C VAL A 34 -23.81 2.23 -8.98
N GLY A 35 -24.86 1.96 -9.75
CA GLY A 35 -24.89 0.84 -10.69
C GLY A 35 -24.57 -0.48 -9.99
N GLU A 36 -23.53 -1.19 -10.43
CA GLU A 36 -23.09 -2.46 -9.84
C GLU A 36 -22.02 -2.30 -8.73
N LYS A 37 -21.58 -1.06 -8.46
CA LYS A 37 -20.49 -0.80 -7.51
C LYS A 37 -21.02 -0.54 -6.11
N LYS A 38 -20.47 -1.29 -5.14
CA LYS A 38 -20.62 -1.00 -3.72
C LYS A 38 -19.69 0.12 -3.29
N VAL A 39 -20.27 1.17 -2.72
CA VAL A 39 -19.58 2.36 -2.22
C VAL A 39 -19.86 2.50 -0.73
N LEU A 40 -18.84 2.89 0.06
CA LEU A 40 -19.05 3.32 1.44
C LEU A 40 -19.27 4.83 1.45
N LEU A 41 -20.51 5.24 1.70
CA LEU A 41 -20.88 6.62 1.99
C LEU A 41 -20.63 6.90 3.47
N VAL A 42 -19.97 8.01 3.78
CA VAL A 42 -19.64 8.43 5.14
C VAL A 42 -20.13 9.86 5.34
N CYS A 43 -20.78 10.14 6.46
CA CYS A 43 -21.07 11.49 6.92
C CYS A 43 -20.23 11.74 8.17
N SER A 44 -19.28 12.68 8.10
CA SER A 44 -18.38 12.99 9.22
C SER A 44 -18.03 14.48 9.23
N GLN A 45 -18.18 15.09 10.40
CA GLN A 45 -18.05 16.53 10.62
C GLN A 45 -18.96 17.34 9.68
N GLY A 46 -20.19 16.85 9.48
CA GLY A 46 -21.19 17.49 8.62
C GLY A 46 -20.87 17.46 7.13
N GLN A 47 -19.92 16.63 6.69
CA GLN A 47 -19.54 16.52 5.29
C GLN A 47 -19.63 15.06 4.81
N TYR A 48 -20.14 14.89 3.60
CA TYR A 48 -20.24 13.60 2.96
C TYR A 48 -18.98 13.28 2.17
N SER A 49 -18.55 12.02 2.25
CA SER A 49 -17.53 11.46 1.38
C SER A 49 -17.90 10.04 0.96
N ALA A 50 -17.35 9.61 -0.17
CA ALA A 50 -17.61 8.29 -0.74
C ALA A 50 -16.29 7.63 -1.11
N ILE A 51 -16.05 6.44 -0.58
CA ILE A 51 -14.84 5.64 -0.81
C ILE A 51 -15.19 4.20 -1.16
N GLY A 52 -14.19 3.43 -1.60
CA GLY A 52 -14.32 1.99 -1.79
C GLY A 52 -14.90 1.29 -0.55
N SER A 53 -15.87 0.41 -0.74
CA SER A 53 -16.59 -0.28 0.35
C SER A 53 -15.81 -1.38 1.06
N GLN A 54 -14.74 -1.88 0.42
CA GLN A 54 -13.97 -3.03 0.87
C GLN A 54 -12.54 -2.63 1.21
N CYS A 55 -12.00 -3.19 2.29
CA CYS A 55 -10.61 -2.98 2.68
C CYS A 55 -9.66 -3.47 1.57
N SER A 56 -8.72 -2.62 1.15
CA SER A 56 -7.73 -2.91 0.09
C SER A 56 -6.78 -4.08 0.40
N HIS A 57 -6.74 -4.55 1.66
CA HIS A 57 -5.88 -5.65 2.09
C HIS A 57 -6.49 -7.04 1.80
N TYR A 58 -7.64 -7.37 2.42
CA TYR A 58 -8.33 -8.66 2.25
C TYR A 58 -9.85 -8.49 2.10
N ASN A 59 -10.29 -7.41 1.45
CA ASN A 59 -11.66 -7.15 1.02
C ASN A 59 -12.74 -7.16 2.12
N ALA A 60 -12.35 -7.00 3.39
CA ALA A 60 -13.29 -6.90 4.50
C ALA A 60 -14.27 -5.74 4.27
N PRO A 61 -15.58 -5.91 4.50
CA PRO A 61 -16.56 -4.83 4.34
C PRO A 61 -16.35 -3.75 5.39
N LEU A 62 -15.98 -2.55 4.95
CA LEU A 62 -15.62 -1.43 5.84
C LEU A 62 -16.82 -0.87 6.60
N VAL A 63 -18.04 -1.06 6.09
CA VAL A 63 -19.29 -0.74 6.81
C VAL A 63 -19.44 -1.54 8.11
N LYS A 64 -18.74 -2.67 8.27
CA LYS A 64 -18.68 -3.43 9.53
C LYS A 64 -17.53 -2.99 10.45
N GLY A 65 -16.76 -2.00 10.03
CA GLY A 65 -15.65 -1.43 10.79
C GLY A 65 -16.08 -0.39 11.81
N THR A 66 -15.15 0.47 12.20
CA THR A 66 -15.40 1.57 13.14
C THR A 66 -14.96 2.88 12.52
N LEU A 67 -15.85 3.89 12.54
CA LEU A 67 -15.55 5.25 12.14
C LEU A 67 -15.18 6.09 13.38
N VAL A 68 -14.03 6.75 13.36
CA VAL A 68 -13.61 7.71 14.39
C VAL A 68 -13.10 8.97 13.69
N GLY A 69 -13.83 10.07 13.86
CA GLY A 69 -13.56 11.30 13.10
C GLY A 69 -13.60 11.02 11.60
N GLN A 70 -12.49 11.27 10.91
CA GLN A 70 -12.37 11.09 9.46
C GLN A 70 -11.69 9.78 9.07
N ARG A 71 -11.62 8.81 9.99
CA ARG A 71 -10.85 7.58 9.82
C ARG A 71 -11.74 6.37 9.98
N VAL A 72 -11.76 5.49 8.97
CA VAL A 72 -12.46 4.20 9.06
C VAL A 72 -11.46 3.09 9.31
N ARG A 73 -11.69 2.30 10.35
CA ARG A 73 -10.86 1.17 10.75
C ARG A 73 -11.50 -0.15 10.34
N CYS A 74 -10.76 -0.95 9.59
CA CYS A 74 -11.17 -2.26 9.10
C CYS A 74 -11.40 -3.25 10.27
N PRO A 75 -12.50 -4.02 10.26
CA PRO A 75 -12.86 -4.93 11.35
C PRO A 75 -11.99 -6.19 11.44
N PHE A 76 -11.19 -6.51 10.41
CA PHE A 76 -10.39 -7.74 10.41
C PHE A 76 -9.02 -7.53 11.05
N HIS A 77 -8.16 -6.77 10.38
CA HIS A 77 -6.76 -6.63 10.78
C HIS A 77 -6.39 -5.20 11.21
N GLY A 78 -7.39 -4.32 11.35
CA GLY A 78 -7.19 -2.97 11.86
C GLY A 78 -6.62 -1.96 10.89
N ALA A 79 -6.46 -2.29 9.60
CA ALA A 79 -6.03 -1.31 8.59
C ALA A 79 -6.97 -0.08 8.60
N CYS A 80 -6.41 1.11 8.54
CA CYS A 80 -7.16 2.35 8.70
C CYS A 80 -7.03 3.26 7.49
N PHE A 81 -8.14 3.88 7.09
CA PHE A 81 -8.21 4.72 5.90
C PHE A 81 -8.82 6.07 6.21
N ASN A 82 -8.31 7.12 5.56
CA ASN A 82 -8.92 8.43 5.53
C ASN A 82 -10.19 8.39 4.69
N VAL A 83 -11.35 8.77 5.24
CA VAL A 83 -12.63 8.68 4.52
C VAL A 83 -12.80 9.75 3.44
N ARG A 84 -11.97 10.80 3.42
CA ARG A 84 -12.02 11.84 2.39
C ARG A 84 -11.12 11.53 1.22
N THR A 85 -9.87 11.18 1.51
CA THR A 85 -8.87 10.94 0.46
C THR A 85 -8.85 9.47 0.04
N GLY A 86 -9.41 8.57 0.84
CA GLY A 86 -9.28 7.12 0.67
C GLY A 86 -7.91 6.58 1.06
N ASP A 87 -6.98 7.42 1.52
CA ASP A 87 -5.62 6.99 1.77
C ASP A 87 -5.50 5.99 2.93
N ILE A 88 -4.63 4.99 2.75
CA ILE A 88 -4.19 4.15 3.86
C ILE A 88 -3.37 4.99 4.85
N GLU A 89 -3.73 4.92 6.12
CA GLU A 89 -3.06 5.62 7.23
C GLU A 89 -2.47 4.65 8.26
N GLU A 90 -3.04 3.44 8.39
CA GLU A 90 -2.47 2.38 9.23
C GLU A 90 -2.49 1.02 8.50
N TYR A 91 -1.35 0.32 8.54
CA TYR A 91 -1.10 -1.02 7.98
C TYR A 91 -1.93 -2.11 8.70
N PRO A 92 -2.10 -3.34 8.16
CA PRO A 92 -1.22 -4.10 7.25
C PRO A 92 -1.46 -3.97 5.73
N GLY A 93 -2.43 -3.17 5.26
CA GLY A 93 -2.62 -2.93 3.82
C GLY A 93 -1.59 -1.97 3.23
N LEU A 94 -1.25 -2.10 1.94
CA LEU A 94 -0.33 -1.20 1.24
C LEU A 94 -1.04 -0.18 0.34
N ASP A 95 -2.27 -0.47 -0.07
CA ASP A 95 -2.99 0.30 -1.07
C ASP A 95 -4.07 1.15 -0.42
N SER A 96 -4.30 2.34 -0.98
CA SER A 96 -5.42 3.22 -0.66
C SER A 96 -6.71 2.73 -1.31
N LEU A 97 -7.83 3.29 -0.89
CA LEU A 97 -9.15 3.08 -1.47
C LEU A 97 -9.42 4.09 -2.61
N PRO A 98 -10.18 3.70 -3.64
CA PRO A 98 -10.73 4.67 -4.58
C PRO A 98 -11.68 5.63 -3.86
N THR A 99 -11.73 6.88 -4.33
CA THR A 99 -12.69 7.90 -3.90
C THR A 99 -13.69 8.16 -5.02
N TYR A 100 -14.87 8.64 -4.65
CA TYR A 100 -15.95 8.97 -5.56
C TYR A 100 -16.47 10.36 -5.25
N LYS A 101 -16.90 11.10 -6.29
CA LYS A 101 -17.43 12.45 -6.09
C LYS A 101 -18.77 12.35 -5.37
N VAL A 102 -19.01 13.26 -4.43
CA VAL A 102 -20.29 13.38 -3.73
C VAL A 102 -20.85 14.77 -3.97
N LYS A 103 -22.13 14.85 -4.32
CA LYS A 103 -22.89 16.10 -4.41
C LYS A 103 -24.12 16.01 -3.52
N VAL A 104 -24.36 17.04 -2.71
CA VAL A 104 -25.59 17.17 -1.93
C VAL A 104 -26.39 18.33 -2.52
N GLU A 105 -27.64 18.09 -2.88
CA GLU A 105 -28.51 19.10 -3.49
C GLU A 105 -29.97 18.82 -3.09
N ASN A 106 -30.67 19.85 -2.61
CA ASN A 106 -32.07 19.76 -2.19
C ASN A 106 -32.35 18.62 -1.17
N GLY A 107 -31.42 18.39 -0.24
CA GLY A 107 -31.53 17.33 0.78
C GLY A 107 -31.32 15.90 0.25
N MET A 108 -30.83 15.74 -0.98
CA MET A 108 -30.50 14.46 -1.60
C MET A 108 -29.00 14.33 -1.79
N VAL A 109 -28.47 13.14 -1.50
CA VAL A 109 -27.05 12.81 -1.65
C VAL A 109 -26.86 12.00 -2.93
N TYR A 110 -25.98 12.48 -3.79
CA TYR A 110 -25.61 11.87 -5.06
C TYR A 110 -24.15 11.44 -5.04
N VAL A 111 -23.86 10.27 -5.60
CA VAL A 111 -22.50 9.77 -5.77
C VAL A 111 -22.23 9.56 -7.26
N THR A 112 -21.09 10.05 -7.71
CA THR A 112 -20.62 9.88 -9.09
C THR A 112 -19.42 8.94 -9.11
N VAL A 113 -19.52 7.87 -9.90
CA VAL A 113 -18.45 6.90 -10.15
C VAL A 113 -18.05 6.92 -11.61
N ASN A 114 -16.74 6.88 -11.89
CA ASN A 114 -16.26 6.68 -13.24
C ASN A 114 -16.40 5.19 -13.63
N LYS A 115 -16.92 4.90 -14.82
CA LYS A 115 -17.15 3.52 -15.33
C LYS A 115 -15.87 2.68 -15.35
N HIS A 116 -14.71 3.28 -15.63
CA HIS A 116 -13.41 2.60 -15.57
C HIS A 116 -13.01 2.24 -14.12
N ALA A 117 -13.48 3.01 -13.13
CA ALA A 117 -13.22 2.76 -11.71
C ALA A 117 -14.13 1.69 -11.08
N LEU A 118 -15.16 1.20 -11.80
CA LEU A 118 -16.06 0.14 -11.29
C LEU A 118 -15.28 -1.13 -10.90
N LYS A 119 -14.21 -1.45 -11.63
CA LYS A 119 -13.38 -2.63 -11.35
C LYS A 119 -12.31 -2.41 -10.28
N LEU A 120 -11.99 -1.17 -9.94
CA LEU A 120 -10.92 -0.86 -8.99
C LEU A 120 -11.41 -1.06 -7.56
N THR A 121 -10.73 -1.92 -6.80
CA THR A 121 -10.97 -2.11 -5.35
C THR A 121 -9.94 -1.37 -4.50
N LYS A 122 -8.84 -0.94 -5.11
CA LYS A 122 -7.71 -0.31 -4.44
C LYS A 122 -6.90 0.52 -5.44
N ARG A 123 -6.08 1.45 -4.93
CA ARG A 123 -5.15 2.26 -5.71
C ARG A 123 -3.84 2.43 -4.95
N VAL A 124 -2.75 2.64 -5.67
CA VAL A 124 -1.49 3.08 -5.08
C VAL A 124 -1.63 4.55 -4.68
N LYS A 125 -1.04 4.96 -3.55
CA LYS A 125 -0.97 6.36 -3.16
C LYS A 125 -0.07 7.14 -4.13
N GLU A 126 -0.38 8.40 -4.38
CA GLU A 126 0.44 9.24 -5.26
C GLU A 126 1.89 9.30 -4.78
N MET A 127 2.81 9.25 -5.73
CA MET A 127 4.25 9.12 -5.50
C MET A 127 5.01 9.84 -6.60
N CYS A 128 6.12 10.50 -6.24
CA CYS A 128 7.08 10.97 -7.23
C CYS A 128 7.91 9.80 -7.79
N SER A 129 8.63 10.08 -8.88
CA SER A 129 9.62 9.16 -9.44
C SER A 129 11.04 9.71 -9.23
N ARG A 130 12.03 8.85 -9.47
CA ARG A 130 13.45 9.24 -9.41
C ARG A 130 13.79 10.28 -10.47
N ILE A 131 14.59 11.29 -10.11
CA ILE A 131 15.30 12.15 -11.05
C ILE A 131 16.76 11.69 -11.15
N ALA A 132 17.25 11.43 -12.37
CA ALA A 132 18.54 10.79 -12.60
C ALA A 132 19.75 11.61 -12.09
N ASP A 133 19.64 12.93 -12.07
CA ASP A 133 20.71 13.85 -11.66
C ASP A 133 20.88 13.94 -10.14
N ILE A 134 19.85 13.60 -9.38
CA ILE A 134 19.93 13.57 -7.92
C ILE A 134 20.64 12.28 -7.49
N LYS A 135 21.92 12.42 -7.16
CA LYS A 135 22.78 11.27 -6.80
C LYS A 135 22.63 10.79 -5.35
N HIS A 136 21.97 11.57 -4.50
CA HIS A 136 21.74 11.21 -3.10
C HIS A 136 21.08 9.83 -3.01
N THR A 137 21.67 8.92 -2.25
CA THR A 137 21.32 7.50 -2.18
C THR A 137 20.87 7.11 -0.78
N ILE A 138 19.63 6.64 -0.69
CA ILE A 138 19.12 5.97 0.51
C ILE A 138 19.21 4.46 0.29
N LEU A 139 19.97 3.79 1.15
CA LEU A 139 20.13 2.34 1.15
C LEU A 139 19.21 1.71 2.20
N LEU A 140 18.43 0.71 1.79
CA LEU A 140 17.52 -0.05 2.63
C LEU A 140 18.01 -1.50 2.70
N ILE A 141 18.47 -1.96 3.87
CA ILE A 141 18.93 -3.34 4.06
C ILE A 141 17.75 -4.20 4.56
N GLY A 142 17.29 -5.11 3.71
CA GLY A 142 16.20 -6.06 3.98
C GLY A 142 15.09 -5.94 2.92
N GLY A 143 14.60 -7.08 2.43
CA GLY A 143 13.48 -7.15 1.47
C GLY A 143 12.12 -7.38 2.11
N GLY A 144 11.90 -6.82 3.31
CA GLY A 144 10.66 -6.98 4.07
C GLY A 144 9.66 -5.83 3.87
N PRO A 145 8.46 -5.93 4.48
CA PRO A 145 7.45 -4.86 4.42
C PRO A 145 7.96 -3.54 4.99
N ALA A 146 8.84 -3.56 6.00
CA ALA A 146 9.42 -2.35 6.57
C ALA A 146 10.26 -1.55 5.56
N ALA A 147 11.11 -2.24 4.77
CA ALA A 147 11.91 -1.58 3.74
C ALA A 147 11.04 -1.11 2.57
N LEU A 148 10.07 -1.92 2.15
CA LEU A 148 9.13 -1.54 1.09
C LEU A 148 8.33 -0.29 1.47
N VAL A 149 7.73 -0.29 2.65
CA VAL A 149 6.98 0.87 3.16
C VAL A 149 7.87 2.09 3.25
N CYS A 150 9.12 1.98 3.72
CA CYS A 150 10.04 3.11 3.72
C CYS A 150 10.30 3.65 2.31
N ALA A 151 10.55 2.77 1.32
CA ALA A 151 10.76 3.18 -0.06
C ALA A 151 9.54 3.90 -0.65
N GLU A 152 8.33 3.38 -0.40
CA GLU A 152 7.08 4.00 -0.83
C GLU A 152 6.86 5.34 -0.13
N THR A 153 7.02 5.42 1.20
CA THR A 153 6.86 6.67 1.94
C THR A 153 7.82 7.75 1.45
N LEU A 154 9.09 7.40 1.16
CA LEU A 154 10.04 8.33 0.56
C LEU A 154 9.47 8.94 -0.74
N ARG A 155 8.97 8.11 -1.65
CA ARG A 155 8.34 8.58 -2.90
C ARG A 155 7.04 9.33 -2.67
N GLN A 156 6.23 8.95 -1.68
CA GLN A 156 5.01 9.67 -1.29
C GLN A 156 5.30 11.06 -0.71
N THR A 157 6.48 11.24 -0.09
CA THR A 157 6.96 12.53 0.41
C THR A 157 7.83 13.28 -0.61
N CYS A 158 7.76 12.89 -1.88
CA CYS A 158 8.52 13.49 -2.98
C CYS A 158 10.04 13.45 -2.81
N TYR A 159 10.61 12.42 -2.19
CA TYR A 159 12.06 12.19 -2.27
C TYR A 159 12.42 11.68 -3.66
N GLU A 160 13.19 12.45 -4.43
CA GLU A 160 13.48 12.18 -5.85
C GLU A 160 14.84 11.51 -6.09
N GLY A 161 15.65 11.30 -5.04
CA GLY A 161 16.96 10.66 -5.15
C GLY A 161 16.91 9.16 -5.43
N ARG A 162 18.09 8.52 -5.39
CA ARG A 162 18.24 7.07 -5.59
C ARG A 162 17.81 6.32 -4.33
N ILE A 163 17.03 5.25 -4.51
CA ILE A 163 16.65 4.30 -3.46
C ILE A 163 17.12 2.92 -3.89
N ILE A 164 17.89 2.26 -3.03
CA ILE A 164 18.36 0.88 -3.25
C ILE A 164 17.89 0.03 -2.09
N MET A 165 17.13 -1.01 -2.38
CA MET A 165 16.76 -2.05 -1.43
C MET A 165 17.61 -3.29 -1.69
N VAL A 166 18.29 -3.78 -0.67
CA VAL A 166 19.15 -4.96 -0.75
C VAL A 166 18.56 -6.07 0.07
N THR A 167 18.40 -7.26 -0.51
CA THR A 167 17.86 -8.43 0.18
C THR A 167 18.61 -9.69 -0.20
N ARG A 168 18.83 -10.57 0.79
CA ARG A 168 19.36 -11.92 0.56
C ARG A 168 18.33 -12.86 -0.05
N ASP A 169 17.04 -12.51 0.04
CA ASP A 169 15.97 -13.31 -0.52
C ASP A 169 16.07 -13.30 -2.06
N ALA A 170 15.73 -14.42 -2.72
CA ALA A 170 15.73 -14.53 -4.18
C ALA A 170 14.55 -13.79 -4.85
N LEU A 171 13.58 -13.34 -4.05
CA LEU A 171 12.40 -12.61 -4.51
C LEU A 171 12.45 -11.17 -3.98
N PRO A 172 11.87 -10.20 -4.72
CA PRO A 172 11.58 -8.88 -4.18
C PRO A 172 10.56 -8.99 -3.02
N PRO A 173 10.30 -7.90 -2.26
CA PRO A 173 9.37 -7.92 -1.13
C PRO A 173 8.06 -8.68 -1.41
N PHE A 174 7.79 -9.66 -0.55
CA PHE A 174 6.65 -10.56 -0.67
C PHE A 174 5.94 -10.77 0.68
N ASP A 175 4.67 -11.14 0.60
CA ASP A 175 3.77 -11.37 1.72
C ASP A 175 4.09 -12.72 2.40
N LYS A 176 4.96 -12.66 3.41
CA LYS A 176 5.32 -13.84 4.23
C LYS A 176 4.09 -14.45 4.93
N PRO A 177 3.16 -13.68 5.52
CA PRO A 177 1.92 -14.23 6.06
C PRO A 177 1.07 -15.07 5.09
N LYS A 178 1.04 -14.73 3.79
CA LYS A 178 0.32 -15.56 2.80
C LYS A 178 0.86 -16.98 2.72
N LEU A 179 2.18 -17.18 2.91
CA LEU A 179 2.83 -18.48 2.80
C LEU A 179 2.26 -19.55 3.74
N SER A 180 1.67 -19.15 4.87
CA SER A 180 1.03 -20.08 5.83
C SER A 180 -0.50 -20.04 5.80
N LYS A 181 -1.10 -19.23 4.93
CA LYS A 181 -2.56 -18.98 4.90
C LYS A 181 -3.23 -19.38 3.59
N ALA A 182 -2.47 -19.62 2.53
CA ALA A 182 -2.99 -20.04 1.24
C ALA A 182 -2.35 -21.37 0.83
N LEU A 183 -3.19 -22.29 0.33
CA LEU A 183 -2.78 -23.66 -0.04
C LEU A 183 -2.18 -23.74 -1.45
N HIS A 184 -2.51 -22.79 -2.32
CA HIS A 184 -2.02 -22.71 -3.70
C HIS A 184 -1.49 -21.31 -3.96
N LEU A 185 -0.17 -21.17 -3.93
CA LEU A 185 0.51 -19.91 -4.17
C LEU A 185 1.42 -20.05 -5.38
N ASP A 186 1.17 -19.21 -6.37
CA ASP A 186 2.14 -18.90 -7.40
C ASP A 186 3.14 -17.84 -6.90
N ARG A 187 4.32 -17.78 -7.50
CA ARG A 187 5.36 -16.83 -7.11
C ARG A 187 4.93 -15.37 -7.27
N SER A 188 4.07 -15.06 -8.25
CA SER A 188 3.61 -13.70 -8.52
C SER A 188 2.57 -13.21 -7.50
N SER A 189 1.66 -14.05 -7.02
CA SER A 189 0.57 -13.65 -6.11
C SER A 189 1.03 -13.34 -4.68
N ILE A 190 2.25 -13.75 -4.32
CA ILE A 190 2.86 -13.42 -3.03
C ILE A 190 3.64 -12.10 -3.07
N LEU A 191 4.02 -11.58 -4.25
CA LEU A 191 4.77 -10.34 -4.33
C LEU A 191 3.91 -9.16 -3.84
N LEU A 192 4.51 -8.25 -3.07
CA LEU A 192 3.81 -7.08 -2.55
C LEU A 192 3.63 -6.01 -3.63
N ARG A 193 4.55 -5.93 -4.59
CA ARG A 193 4.53 -5.04 -5.76
C ARG A 193 5.06 -5.77 -7.00
N SER A 194 4.62 -5.34 -8.18
CA SER A 194 5.12 -5.84 -9.46
C SER A 194 6.50 -5.27 -9.79
N ALA A 195 7.19 -5.84 -10.79
CA ALA A 195 8.43 -5.28 -11.31
C ALA A 195 8.23 -3.87 -11.89
N ASP A 196 7.14 -3.68 -12.65
CA ASP A 196 6.78 -2.40 -13.26
C ASP A 196 6.61 -1.29 -12.22
N PHE A 197 6.07 -1.62 -11.04
CA PHE A 197 5.96 -0.65 -9.93
C PHE A 197 7.33 -0.11 -9.52
N TYR A 198 8.31 -0.99 -9.31
CA TYR A 198 9.65 -0.58 -8.91
C TYR A 198 10.33 0.25 -10.00
N GLN A 199 10.15 -0.13 -11.27
CA GLN A 199 10.65 0.62 -12.42
C GLN A 199 10.01 2.02 -12.52
N GLN A 200 8.68 2.09 -12.44
CA GLN A 200 7.90 3.33 -12.52
C GLN A 200 8.36 4.37 -11.49
N TYR A 201 8.62 3.94 -10.25
CA TYR A 201 9.01 4.82 -9.16
C TYR A 201 10.54 4.86 -8.92
N GLY A 202 11.33 4.25 -9.81
CA GLY A 202 12.80 4.25 -9.72
C GLY A 202 13.34 3.72 -8.38
N ILE A 203 12.79 2.62 -7.90
CA ILE A 203 13.22 1.90 -6.70
C ILE A 203 14.03 0.68 -7.15
N GLU A 204 15.31 0.63 -6.81
CA GLU A 204 16.16 -0.52 -7.14
C GLU A 204 15.98 -1.62 -6.09
N VAL A 205 15.77 -2.86 -6.52
CA VAL A 205 15.69 -4.02 -5.62
C VAL A 205 16.76 -5.03 -6.03
N TRP A 206 17.79 -5.16 -5.21
CA TRP A 206 18.90 -6.08 -5.41
C TRP A 206 18.66 -7.35 -4.59
N THR A 207 18.17 -8.39 -5.25
CA THR A 207 17.94 -9.72 -4.68
C THR A 207 19.25 -10.51 -4.60
N GLU A 208 19.27 -11.56 -3.77
CA GLU A 208 20.45 -12.43 -3.58
C GLU A 208 21.73 -11.67 -3.20
N LYS A 209 21.57 -10.53 -2.52
CA LYS A 209 22.66 -9.69 -2.00
C LYS A 209 22.55 -9.60 -0.48
N GLU A 210 23.59 -10.06 0.21
CA GLU A 210 23.67 -10.02 1.67
C GLU A 210 24.71 -9.02 2.13
N VAL A 211 24.28 -8.02 2.90
CA VAL A 211 25.17 -7.10 3.60
C VAL A 211 25.70 -7.77 4.86
N ILE A 212 27.03 -7.82 5.00
CA ILE A 212 27.71 -8.46 6.14
C ILE A 212 28.34 -7.46 7.12
N SER A 213 28.56 -6.21 6.70
CA SER A 213 29.02 -5.15 7.60
C SER A 213 28.61 -3.76 7.12
N VAL A 214 28.52 -2.84 8.08
CA VAL A 214 28.24 -1.41 7.86
C VAL A 214 29.40 -0.60 8.45
N ASN A 215 30.01 0.26 7.63
CA ASN A 215 30.95 1.28 8.07
C ASN A 215 30.22 2.62 8.09
N THR A 216 29.96 3.14 9.29
CA THR A 216 29.23 4.41 9.49
C THR A 216 30.11 5.64 9.30
N VAL A 217 31.44 5.51 9.48
CA VAL A 217 32.39 6.62 9.27
C VAL A 217 32.54 6.92 7.78
N ASN A 218 32.75 5.89 6.97
CA ASN A 218 32.92 6.03 5.51
C ASN A 218 31.59 5.96 4.75
N LYS A 219 30.47 5.82 5.47
CA LYS A 219 29.12 5.61 4.92
C LYS A 219 29.07 4.56 3.79
N ALA A 220 29.55 3.36 4.09
CA ALA A 220 29.59 2.26 3.13
C ALA A 220 29.16 0.93 3.77
N VAL A 221 28.60 0.04 2.96
CA VAL A 221 28.29 -1.33 3.36
C VAL A 221 29.13 -2.33 2.57
N LYS A 222 29.49 -3.43 3.21
CA LYS A 222 30.18 -4.56 2.55
C LYS A 222 29.19 -5.69 2.31
N MET A 223 29.16 -6.18 1.08
CA MET A 223 28.40 -7.37 0.69
C MET A 223 29.21 -8.65 0.93
N ILE A 224 28.52 -9.78 0.99
CA ILE A 224 29.16 -11.10 1.16
C ILE A 224 30.10 -11.47 0.02
N ASP A 225 29.84 -11.00 -1.20
CA ASP A 225 30.69 -11.18 -2.38
C ASP A 225 31.94 -10.26 -2.40
N GLY A 226 32.13 -9.47 -1.33
CA GLY A 226 33.25 -8.54 -1.19
C GLY A 226 33.02 -7.17 -1.81
N THR A 227 31.91 -6.96 -2.54
CA THR A 227 31.58 -5.65 -3.11
C THR A 227 31.24 -4.64 -2.02
N TRP A 228 31.52 -3.36 -2.31
CA TRP A 228 31.21 -2.24 -1.43
C TRP A 228 30.18 -1.33 -2.11
N LEU A 229 29.27 -0.79 -1.29
CA LEU A 229 28.27 0.19 -1.73
C LEU A 229 28.24 1.37 -0.76
N ASN A 230 28.45 2.57 -1.29
CA ASN A 230 28.33 3.81 -0.54
C ASN A 230 26.86 4.24 -0.44
N TYR A 231 26.51 4.93 0.64
CA TYR A 231 25.18 5.48 0.88
C TYR A 231 25.27 6.88 1.50
N ASP A 232 24.22 7.68 1.36
CA ASP A 232 24.10 8.95 2.08
C ASP A 232 23.29 8.79 3.37
N GLN A 233 22.23 7.96 3.30
CA GLN A 233 21.40 7.52 4.43
C GLN A 233 21.15 6.01 4.36
N LEU A 234 20.93 5.40 5.52
CA LEU A 234 20.79 3.95 5.68
C LEU A 234 19.60 3.60 6.57
N LEU A 235 18.76 2.66 6.12
CA LEU A 235 17.80 1.97 6.96
C LEU A 235 18.18 0.49 7.08
N ILE A 236 18.25 -0.03 8.31
CA ILE A 236 18.41 -1.47 8.57
C ILE A 236 17.04 -2.05 8.93
N ALA A 237 16.48 -2.82 8.01
CA ALA A 237 15.14 -3.43 8.08
C ALA A 237 15.20 -4.95 7.80
N THR A 238 16.23 -5.63 8.32
CA THR A 238 16.52 -7.05 8.09
C THR A 238 15.49 -8.01 8.68
N GLY A 239 14.61 -7.51 9.55
CA GLY A 239 13.65 -8.32 10.30
C GLY A 239 14.35 -9.34 11.20
N CYS A 240 13.68 -10.47 11.43
CA CYS A 240 14.17 -11.54 12.29
C CYS A 240 14.41 -12.83 11.50
N ARG A 241 15.32 -13.68 12.00
CA ARG A 241 15.50 -15.06 11.53
C ARG A 241 14.91 -16.02 12.57
N LEU A 242 14.31 -17.11 12.10
CA LEU A 242 13.91 -18.22 12.97
C LEU A 242 15.14 -18.76 13.72
N LYS A 243 15.08 -18.75 15.05
CA LYS A 243 16.07 -19.42 15.89
C LYS A 243 15.71 -20.90 15.95
N LEU A 244 16.42 -21.73 15.18
CA LEU A 244 16.29 -23.18 15.30
C LEU A 244 16.71 -23.60 16.71
N LYS A 245 15.79 -24.19 17.48
CA LYS A 245 16.16 -24.85 18.73
C LYS A 245 16.74 -26.22 18.37
N TYR A 246 18.04 -26.37 18.50
CA TYR A 246 18.67 -27.70 18.42
C TYR A 246 18.24 -28.52 19.65
N HIS A 247 17.19 -29.33 19.49
CA HIS A 247 16.88 -30.46 20.37
C HIS A 247 17.11 -31.76 19.58
N PHE A 248 18.37 -31.98 19.18
CA PHE A 248 18.84 -33.31 18.82
C PHE A 248 19.86 -33.75 19.86
N ARG A 249 19.42 -34.74 20.65
CA ARG A 249 20.20 -35.68 21.47
C ARG A 249 21.69 -35.68 21.11
N LYS A 250 22.55 -35.37 22.09
CA LYS A 250 23.92 -35.90 22.11
C LYS A 250 23.80 -37.41 21.89
N SER A 251 24.26 -37.90 20.75
CA SER A 251 24.61 -39.31 20.60
C SER A 251 25.65 -39.59 21.69
N LYS A 252 25.27 -40.38 22.70
CA LYS A 252 26.25 -41.10 23.50
C LYS A 252 26.96 -42.05 22.53
N LYS A 253 28.17 -41.67 22.10
CA LYS A 253 29.17 -42.65 21.69
C LYS A 253 29.95 -43.01 22.95
N ASP A 254 29.38 -43.93 23.71
CA ASP A 254 30.08 -44.78 24.66
C ASP A 254 29.48 -46.17 24.46
N PHE A 255 30.13 -46.99 23.64
CA PHE A 255 30.11 -48.46 23.75
C PHE A 255 31.24 -49.02 22.86
N ILE A 256 32.30 -49.40 23.57
CA ILE A 256 33.37 -50.39 23.28
C ILE A 256 34.32 -50.05 22.12
#